data_AF-A0A2G6HC54-F1
#
_entry.id   AF-A0A2G6HC54-F1
#
_cell.length_a   1.000
_cell.length_b   1.000
_cell.length_c   1.000
_cell.angle_alpha   90.00
_cell.angle_beta   90.00
_cell.angle_gamma   90.00
#
_symmetry.space_group_name_H-M   'P 1'
#
loop_
_entity.id
_entity.type
_entity.pdbx_description
1 polymer ?
#
loop_
_entity_poly.entity_id
_entity_poly.type
_entity_poly.pdbx_seq_one_letter_code
_entity_poly.pdbx_strand_id
1 'polypeptide(L)'
;MTLLGPATRLTVIVGESDQAHHRPLYTEIVHRAHAANLGGASVFRGVEGFGKSSRIHTSRLLSLSEDLPVAIVIVSSEDRIRAFLPEIEELVTGGIVMLEQVEVVKYAGRPGPDRTGEP
;
A
#
# COMPACT_ATOMS: atom_id res chain seq x y z
N MET A 1 2.47 15.52 12.21
CA MET A 1 2.04 16.04 10.90
C MET A 1 0.55 16.34 10.98
N THR A 2 0.08 17.42 10.38
CA THR A 2 -1.37 17.70 10.22
C THR A 2 -1.71 17.47 8.76
N LEU A 3 -2.68 16.60 8.48
CA LEU A 3 -3.14 16.28 7.13
C LEU A 3 -4.64 16.64 7.07
N LEU A 4 -4.97 17.81 6.54
CA LEU A 4 -6.35 18.30 6.41
C LEU A 4 -6.48 19.04 5.08
N GLY A 5 -7.65 18.92 4.44
CA GLY A 5 -7.89 19.51 3.12
C GLY A 5 -7.26 18.68 1.99
N PRO A 6 -6.85 19.31 0.88
CA PRO A 6 -6.32 18.62 -0.29
C PRO A 6 -5.12 17.71 0.02
N ALA A 7 -5.17 16.48 -0.48
CA ALA A 7 -4.15 15.46 -0.30
C ALA A 7 -4.14 14.50 -1.49
N THR A 8 -3.14 13.62 -1.54
CA THR A 8 -3.04 12.59 -2.56
C THR A 8 -3.15 11.21 -1.92
N ARG A 9 -3.98 10.36 -2.53
CA ARG A 9 -4.06 8.93 -2.24
C ARG A 9 -3.20 8.18 -3.25
N LEU A 10 -2.20 7.47 -2.76
CA LEU A 10 -1.43 6.48 -3.50
C LEU A 10 -2.05 5.10 -3.25
N THR A 11 -2.41 4.41 -4.33
CA THR A 11 -2.90 3.04 -4.29
C THR A 11 -1.93 2.15 -5.05
N VAL A 12 -1.39 1.13 -4.38
CA VAL A 12 -0.54 0.10 -4.97
C VAL A 12 -1.26 -1.23 -4.88
N ILE A 13 -1.42 -1.93 -6.01
CA ILE A 13 -2.03 -3.27 -6.07
C ILE A 13 -0.99 -4.26 -6.58
N VAL A 14 -0.69 -5.26 -5.76
CA VAL A 14 0.30 -6.31 -5.99
C VAL A 14 -0.30 -7.69 -5.66
N GLY A 15 0.39 -8.77 -6.01
CA GLY A 15 0.04 -10.10 -5.54
C GLY A 15 0.37 -10.28 -4.06
N GLU A 16 -0.37 -11.15 -3.36
CA GLU A 16 -0.06 -11.51 -1.98
C GLU A 16 1.31 -12.19 -1.86
N SER A 17 1.67 -12.97 -2.87
CA SER A 17 2.89 -13.78 -2.93
C SER A 17 4.13 -12.97 -3.34
N ASP A 18 3.95 -11.71 -3.76
CA ASP A 18 5.04 -10.84 -4.17
C ASP A 18 5.98 -10.54 -3.01
N GLN A 19 7.30 -10.56 -3.28
CA GLN A 19 8.33 -10.40 -2.25
C GLN A 19 9.37 -9.34 -2.63
N ALA A 20 9.87 -8.64 -1.61
CA ALA A 20 11.06 -7.81 -1.67
C ALA A 20 11.98 -8.18 -0.50
N HIS A 21 13.27 -8.40 -0.78
CA HIS A 21 14.28 -8.72 0.24
C HIS A 21 13.86 -9.82 1.23
N HIS A 22 13.24 -10.90 0.73
CA HIS A 22 12.73 -12.04 1.51
C HIS A 22 11.57 -11.72 2.47
N ARG A 23 10.83 -10.63 2.21
CA ARG A 23 9.62 -10.25 2.96
C ARG A 23 8.47 -9.98 1.99
N PRO A 24 7.21 -10.10 2.43
CA PRO A 24 6.07 -9.74 1.58
C PRO A 24 6.17 -8.28 1.11
N LEU A 25 5.98 -8.04 -0.18
CA LEU A 25 6.15 -6.73 -0.82
C LEU A 25 5.27 -5.66 -0.17
N TYR A 26 4.00 -5.99 0.13
CA TYR A 26 3.09 -5.07 0.81
C TYR A 26 3.61 -4.64 2.20
N THR A 27 4.33 -5.52 2.90
CA THR A 27 4.92 -5.20 4.22
C THR A 27 6.07 -4.23 4.07
N GLU A 28 6.94 -4.47 3.08
CA GLU A 28 8.07 -3.58 2.78
C GLU A 28 7.58 -2.18 2.37
N ILE A 29 6.55 -2.09 1.53
CA ILE A 29 5.94 -0.80 1.15
C ILE A 29 5.45 -0.04 2.38
N VAL A 30 4.77 -0.70 3.32
CA VAL A 30 4.30 -0.05 4.57
C VAL A 30 5.47 0.42 5.44
N HIS A 31 6.54 -0.37 5.55
CA HIS A 31 7.72 0.02 6.31
C HIS A 31 8.41 1.25 5.71
N ARG A 32 8.61 1.27 4.39
CA ARG A 32 9.21 2.43 3.70
C ARG A 32 8.32 3.66 3.79
N ALA A 33 7.00 3.51 3.62
CA ALA A 33 6.03 4.59 3.82
C ALA A 33 6.08 5.18 5.25
N HIS A 34 6.23 4.32 6.26
CA HIS A 34 6.42 4.76 7.64
C HIS A 34 7.75 5.49 7.83
N ALA A 35 8.85 4.96 7.30
CA ALA A 35 10.17 5.60 7.37
C ALA A 35 10.20 6.97 6.65
N ALA A 36 9.46 7.11 5.55
CA ALA A 36 9.25 8.36 4.82
C ALA A 36 8.28 9.34 5.52
N ASN A 37 7.79 9.00 6.72
CA ASN A 37 6.85 9.80 7.51
C ASN A 37 5.56 10.17 6.74
N LEU A 38 5.00 9.24 5.96
CA LEU A 38 3.72 9.46 5.29
C LEU A 38 2.54 9.47 6.27
N GLY A 39 1.40 10.04 5.86
CA GLY A 39 0.25 10.26 6.75
C GLY A 39 -0.42 9.00 7.27
N GLY A 40 -0.27 7.90 6.57
CA GLY A 40 -0.72 6.58 7.00
C GLY A 40 -0.79 5.64 5.83
N ALA A 41 -0.72 4.34 6.13
CA ALA A 41 -0.86 3.27 5.16
C ALA A 41 -1.86 2.24 5.69
N SER A 42 -2.73 1.74 4.82
CA SER A 42 -3.66 0.66 5.11
C SER A 42 -3.51 -0.43 4.06
N VAL A 43 -3.57 -1.68 4.48
CA VAL A 43 -3.44 -2.84 3.59
C VAL A 43 -4.77 -3.59 3.57
N PHE A 44 -5.25 -3.90 2.38
CA PHE A 44 -6.49 -4.65 2.14
C PHE A 44 -6.19 -5.87 1.29
N ARG A 45 -6.69 -7.02 1.69
CA ARG A 45 -6.64 -8.25 0.88
C ARG A 45 -7.95 -8.43 0.13
N GLY A 46 -7.88 -8.58 -1.18
CA GLY A 46 -9.04 -8.90 -2.00
C GLY A 46 -9.43 -10.37 -1.88
N VAL A 47 -10.69 -10.67 -2.20
CA VAL A 47 -11.21 -12.05 -2.25
C VAL A 47 -10.97 -12.72 -3.59
N GLU A 48 -10.84 -11.91 -4.65
CA GLU A 48 -10.56 -12.31 -6.03
C GLU A 48 -9.99 -11.11 -6.81
N GLY A 49 -9.33 -11.36 -7.94
CA GLY A 49 -8.84 -10.31 -8.83
C GLY A 49 -8.17 -10.84 -10.09
N PHE A 50 -7.95 -9.97 -11.06
CA PHE A 50 -7.21 -10.27 -12.29
C PHE A 50 -6.31 -9.10 -12.68
N GLY A 51 -5.23 -9.35 -13.42
CA GLY A 51 -4.27 -8.32 -13.82
C GLY A 51 -3.49 -8.65 -15.08
N LYS A 52 -2.62 -7.73 -15.51
CA LYS A 52 -1.81 -7.81 -16.74
C LYS A 52 -0.89 -9.05 -16.79
N SER A 53 -0.47 -9.52 -15.62
CA SER A 53 0.37 -10.71 -15.43
C SER A 53 -0.42 -12.01 -15.42
N SER A 54 -1.76 -11.97 -15.62
CA SER A 54 -2.58 -13.14 -15.94
C SER A 54 -2.19 -13.67 -17.31
N ARG A 55 -0.96 -14.21 -17.41
CA ARG A 55 -0.55 -15.06 -18.51
C ARG A 55 -1.46 -16.26 -18.44
N ILE A 56 -2.42 -16.30 -19.35
CA ILE A 56 -3.14 -17.50 -19.74
C ILE A 56 -2.09 -18.61 -19.89
N HIS A 57 -1.97 -19.49 -18.89
CA HIS A 57 -1.34 -20.78 -19.07
C HIS A 57 -2.35 -21.61 -19.83
N THR A 58 -2.35 -21.45 -21.16
CA THR A 58 -3.16 -22.31 -22.02
C THR A 58 -2.62 -23.72 -21.96
N SER A 59 -3.58 -24.65 -21.95
CA SER A 59 -3.46 -26.10 -22.03
C SER A 59 -3.08 -26.81 -20.72
N ARG A 60 -4.15 -27.38 -20.12
CA ARG A 60 -4.20 -28.38 -19.04
C ARG A 60 -4.36 -27.79 -17.64
N LEU A 61 -5.62 -27.83 -17.20
CA LEU A 61 -6.06 -27.89 -15.81
C LEU A 61 -5.78 -26.66 -14.93
N LEU A 62 -6.87 -25.93 -14.62
CA LEU A 62 -7.14 -25.30 -13.32
C LEU A 62 -5.91 -24.74 -12.56
N SER A 63 -5.53 -23.50 -12.88
CA SER A 63 -4.96 -22.60 -11.87
C SER A 63 -5.61 -21.23 -12.03
N LEU A 64 -6.83 -21.11 -11.51
CA LEU A 64 -7.26 -19.87 -10.85
C LEU A 64 -6.24 -19.66 -9.72
N SER A 65 -5.12 -19.01 -10.05
CA SER A 65 -3.96 -18.92 -9.17
C SER A 65 -4.38 -18.31 -7.83
N GLU A 66 -4.01 -18.97 -6.73
CA GLU A 66 -4.27 -18.64 -5.33
C GLU A 66 -3.62 -17.32 -4.86
N ASP A 67 -3.12 -16.51 -5.79
CA ASP A 67 -2.42 -15.26 -5.51
C ASP A 67 -3.42 -14.10 -5.49
N LEU A 68 -3.98 -13.85 -4.30
CA LEU A 68 -4.99 -12.82 -4.09
C LEU A 68 -4.39 -11.42 -4.22
N PRO A 69 -5.12 -10.44 -4.77
CA PRO A 69 -4.62 -9.08 -4.85
C PRO A 69 -4.54 -8.45 -3.46
N VAL A 70 -3.46 -7.72 -3.20
CA VAL A 70 -3.27 -6.91 -2.01
C VAL A 70 -3.19 -5.44 -2.43
N ALA A 71 -4.08 -4.61 -1.89
CA ALA A 71 -4.10 -3.17 -2.10
C ALA A 71 -3.49 -2.46 -0.89
N ILE A 72 -2.46 -1.65 -1.13
CA ILE A 72 -1.85 -0.75 -0.17
C ILE A 72 -2.31 0.66 -0.50
N VAL A 73 -3.02 1.29 0.45
CA VAL A 73 -3.55 2.65 0.32
C VAL A 73 -2.79 3.56 1.27
N ILE A 74 -2.14 4.58 0.72
CA ILE A 74 -1.37 5.58 1.46
C ILE A 74 -1.99 6.95 1.18
N VAL A 75 -2.22 7.76 2.22
CA VAL A 75 -2.73 9.13 2.06
C VAL A 75 -1.77 10.11 2.73
N SER A 76 -1.31 11.10 1.97
CA SER A 76 -0.38 12.13 2.45
C SER A 76 -0.46 13.39 1.57
N SER A 77 0.30 14.43 1.90
CA SER A 77 0.48 15.58 1.02
C SER A 77 1.09 15.17 -0.32
N GLU A 78 0.71 15.84 -1.41
CA GLU A 78 1.20 15.53 -2.76
C GLU A 78 2.73 15.49 -2.84
N ASP A 79 3.42 16.49 -2.28
CA ASP A 79 4.89 16.56 -2.31
C ASP A 79 5.56 15.32 -1.69
N ARG A 80 5.00 14.82 -0.58
CA ARG A 80 5.51 13.63 0.10
C ARG A 80 5.24 12.36 -0.69
N ILE A 81 4.05 12.24 -1.30
CA ILE A 81 3.74 11.10 -2.17
C ILE A 81 4.68 11.09 -3.38
N ARG A 82 4.87 12.24 -4.03
CA ARG A 82 5.77 12.40 -5.18
C ARG A 82 7.22 12.03 -4.83
N ALA A 83 7.70 12.49 -3.67
CA ALA A 83 9.04 12.16 -3.19
C ALA A 83 9.22 10.66 -2.87
N PHE A 84 8.13 9.95 -2.54
CA PHE A 84 8.13 8.53 -2.23
C PHE A 84 8.00 7.62 -3.46
N LEU A 85 7.50 8.14 -4.60
CA LEU A 85 7.32 7.35 -5.83
C LEU A 85 8.57 6.60 -6.29
N PRO A 86 9.80 7.17 -6.26
CA PRO A 86 10.99 6.42 -6.68
C PRO A 86 11.23 5.13 -5.88
N GLU A 87 10.90 5.11 -4.58
CA GLU A 87 11.01 3.90 -3.75
C GLU A 87 9.98 2.83 -4.15
N ILE A 88 8.80 3.26 -4.61
CA ILE A 88 7.76 2.36 -5.13
C ILE A 88 8.14 1.81 -6.49
N GLU A 89 8.69 2.65 -7.39
CA GLU A 89 9.14 2.23 -8.72
C GLU A 89 10.29 1.21 -8.63
N GLU A 90 11.16 1.33 -7.62
CA GLU A 90 12.22 0.36 -7.34
C GLU A 90 11.65 -1.01 -6.91
N LEU A 91 10.63 -1.00 -6.04
CA LEU A 91 10.08 -2.21 -5.42
C LEU A 91 9.07 -2.94 -6.32
N VAL A 92 8.19 -2.19 -6.99
CA VAL A 92 7.03 -2.73 -7.70
C VAL A 92 7.40 -3.01 -9.15
N THR A 93 7.91 -4.22 -9.39
CA THR A 93 8.25 -4.70 -10.74
C THR A 93 7.05 -5.24 -11.52
N GLY A 94 5.95 -5.55 -10.81
CA GLY A 94 4.67 -5.99 -11.36
C GLY A 94 3.52 -5.55 -10.45
N GLY A 95 2.37 -5.22 -11.06
CA GLY A 95 1.22 -4.68 -10.33
C GLY A 95 0.69 -3.40 -10.97
N ILE A 96 -0.07 -2.62 -10.20
CA ILE A 96 -0.61 -1.32 -10.61
C ILE A 96 -0.35 -0.30 -9.51
N VAL A 97 0.10 0.90 -9.90
CA VAL A 97 0.31 2.05 -9.02
C VAL A 97 -0.53 3.20 -9.53
N MET A 98 -1.34 3.82 -8.65
CA MET A 98 -2.27 4.89 -8.99
C MET A 98 -2.18 6.03 -8.00
N LEU A 99 -2.45 7.25 -8.48
CA LEU A 99 -2.60 8.44 -7.67
C LEU A 99 -3.98 9.04 -7.89
N GLU A 100 -4.67 9.38 -6.81
CA GLU A 100 -5.92 10.13 -6.84
C GLU A 100 -5.84 11.35 -5.93
N GLN A 101 -6.42 12.47 -6.37
CA GLN A 101 -6.60 13.65 -5.52
C GLN A 101 -7.80 13.43 -4.60
N VAL A 102 -7.62 13.72 -3.31
CA VAL A 102 -8.62 13.50 -2.26
C VAL A 102 -8.66 14.67 -1.29
N GLU A 103 -9.74 14.79 -0.51
CA GLU A 103 -9.86 15.75 0.58
C GLU A 103 -9.87 15.02 1.94
N VAL A 104 -8.96 15.39 2.84
CA VAL A 104 -8.91 14.85 4.19
C VAL A 104 -9.73 15.74 5.13
N VAL A 105 -10.91 15.26 5.50
CA VAL A 105 -11.85 15.96 6.38
C VAL A 105 -11.42 15.88 7.86
N LYS A 106 -10.78 14.78 8.26
CA LYS A 106 -10.32 14.56 9.64
C LYS A 106 -9.08 13.68 9.66
N TYR A 107 -8.08 14.14 10.40
CA TYR A 107 -6.86 13.39 10.67
C TYR A 107 -6.54 13.47 12.16
N ALA A 108 -6.83 12.40 12.89
CA ALA A 108 -6.66 12.33 14.32
C ALA A 108 -5.98 11.00 14.68
N GLY A 109 -4.95 11.06 15.53
CA GLY A 109 -4.41 9.87 16.17
C GLY A 109 -5.40 9.36 17.22
N ARG A 110 -5.47 8.05 17.44
CA ARG A 110 -6.05 7.55 18.69
C ARG A 110 -5.13 7.96 19.84
N PRO A 111 -5.66 8.40 20.99
CA PRO A 111 -4.87 8.44 22.21
C PRO A 111 -4.30 7.03 22.41
N GLY A 112 -2.97 6.92 22.53
CA GLY A 112 -2.36 5.66 22.95
C GLY A 112 -2.85 5.29 24.35
N PRO A 113 -2.71 4.02 24.78
CA PRO A 113 -2.95 3.70 26.18
C PRO A 113 -2.06 4.62 27.02
N ASP A 114 -2.70 5.33 27.95
CA ASP A 114 -2.03 6.26 28.83
C ASP A 114 -0.89 5.51 29.52
N ARG A 115 0.36 5.89 29.24
CA ARG A 115 1.52 5.33 29.95
C ARG A 115 1.73 6.03 31.28
N THR A 116 0.64 6.48 31.92
CA THR A 116 0.65 6.94 33.30
C THR A 116 -0.08 5.92 34.19
N GLY A 117 0.66 5.44 35.19
CA GLY A 117 0.25 4.42 36.17
C GLY A 117 0.78 3.05 35.75
N GLU A 118 1.71 2.41 36.44
CA GLU A 118 2.13 2.52 37.84
C GLU A 118 3.30 1.52 38.05
N PRO A 119 3.82 1.38 39.27
CA PRO A 119 4.95 2.07 39.90
C PRO A 119 6.35 1.49 39.57
#